data_AF-A0A7C5X3D2-F1
#
_entry.id   AF-A0A7C5X3D2-F1
#
_cell.length_a   1.000
_cell.length_b   1.000
_cell.length_c   1.000
_cell.angle_alpha   90.00
_cell.angle_beta   90.00
_cell.angle_gamma   90.00
#
_symmetry.space_group_name_H-M   'P 1'
#
loop_
_entity.id
_entity.type
_entity.pdbx_description
1 polymer ?
#
loop_
_entity_poly.entity_id
_entity_poly.type
_entity_poly.pdbx_seq_one_letter_code
_entity_poly.pdbx_strand_id
1 'polypeptide(L)'
;MSLRVSLSVLSKTDCVGCYRLAGGKKLRYHLPVGGPPTPRCEVYVGTSGWLYDWNEELSLDWYVSHGGLNAVELNASFYRFPFRNQVLGWARKGRALRWSVKVHRSITHLRKLGEASLGTWGRFRELFSPLDSLVDFYLFQMPPSFSCSQ
;
A
#
# COMPACT_ATOMS: atom_id res chain seq x y z
N MET A 1 1.70 -11.18 -22.84
CA MET A 1 0.92 -10.36 -21.87
C MET A 1 1.85 -10.07 -20.70
N SER A 2 2.43 -8.86 -20.61
CA SER A 2 3.43 -8.54 -19.58
C SER A 2 2.71 -8.15 -18.29
N LEU A 3 2.63 -9.09 -17.34
CA LEU A 3 2.18 -8.81 -15.98
C LEU A 3 3.22 -7.91 -15.31
N ARG A 4 2.93 -6.62 -15.22
CA ARG A 4 3.69 -5.72 -14.33
C ARG A 4 3.32 -6.10 -12.90
N VAL A 5 4.20 -6.85 -12.23
CA VAL A 5 4.17 -6.97 -10.78
C VAL A 5 4.56 -5.61 -10.21
N SER A 6 3.58 -4.84 -9.76
CA SER A 6 3.85 -3.64 -8.98
C SER A 6 4.19 -4.10 -7.57
N LEU A 7 5.48 -4.10 -7.23
CA LEU A 7 5.96 -4.35 -5.89
C LEU A 7 5.71 -3.07 -5.08
N SER A 8 4.80 -3.14 -4.11
CA SER A 8 4.57 -2.03 -3.18
C SER A 8 5.44 -2.30 -1.95
N VAL A 9 6.57 -1.58 -1.85
CA VAL A 9 7.42 -1.59 -0.66
C VAL A 9 6.88 -0.54 0.30
N LEU A 10 6.39 -0.95 1.46
CA LEU A 10 6.02 -0.01 2.54
C LEU A 10 7.17 0.05 3.52
N SER A 11 7.63 1.26 3.82
CA SER A 11 8.56 1.54 4.91
C SER A 11 7.79 2.33 5.97
N LYS A 12 7.67 1.78 7.17
CA LYS A 12 7.27 2.56 8.34
C LYS A 12 8.54 3.15 8.93
N THR A 13 8.79 4.42 8.65
CA THR A 13 9.86 5.17 9.29
C THR A 13 9.46 5.56 10.71
N ASP A 14 9.94 4.80 11.70
CA ASP A 14 10.40 5.37 12.98
C ASP A 14 11.86 5.86 12.85
N CYS A 15 12.35 6.06 11.63
CA CYS A 15 13.67 6.62 11.37
C CYS A 15 13.58 8.15 11.31
N VAL A 16 13.80 8.82 12.43
CA VAL A 16 14.30 10.20 12.41
C VAL A 16 15.75 10.13 11.91
N GLY A 17 15.93 10.16 10.60
CA GLY A 17 17.24 10.10 9.94
C GLY A 17 17.16 10.71 8.55
N CYS A 18 17.61 11.95 8.41
CA CYS A 18 17.70 12.64 7.13
C CYS A 18 18.87 12.04 6.32
N TYR A 19 18.57 11.18 5.34
CA TYR A 19 19.60 10.63 4.44
C TYR A 19 19.64 11.41 3.12
N ARG A 20 20.71 12.19 2.96
CA ARG A 20 21.06 12.85 1.69
C ARG A 20 21.73 11.82 0.79
N LEU A 21 21.07 11.43 -0.29
CA LEU A 21 21.68 10.60 -1.34
C LEU A 21 22.74 11.42 -2.07
N ALA A 22 24.01 11.28 -1.66
CA ALA A 22 25.15 11.75 -2.43
C ALA A 22 25.46 10.71 -3.52
N GLY A 23 25.57 11.16 -4.76
CA GLY A 23 25.60 10.33 -5.96
C GLY A 23 26.70 9.26 -6.01
N GLY A 24 26.30 8.09 -6.51
CA GLY A 24 27.12 7.26 -7.41
C GLY A 24 28.38 6.59 -6.86
N LYS A 25 28.66 6.59 -5.54
CA LYS A 25 29.80 5.85 -4.99
C LYS A 25 29.36 4.64 -4.17
N LYS A 26 29.92 3.48 -4.52
CA LYS A 26 29.76 2.18 -3.86
C LYS A 26 30.15 2.32 -2.39
N LEU A 27 29.16 2.42 -1.50
CA LEU A 27 29.36 2.48 -0.05
C LEU A 27 29.87 1.12 0.45
N ARG A 28 31.15 1.04 0.83
CA ARG A 28 31.63 -0.01 1.73
C ARG A 28 31.19 0.39 3.14
N TYR A 29 30.33 -0.39 3.76
CA TYR A 29 29.98 -0.22 5.16
C TYR A 29 31.15 -0.71 6.03
N HIS A 30 31.72 0.17 6.83
CA HIS A 30 32.47 -0.21 8.03
C HIS A 30 31.47 -0.07 9.18
N LEU A 31 30.98 -1.20 9.72
CA LEU A 31 30.15 -1.17 10.93
C LEU A 31 31.07 -0.81 12.11
N PRO A 32 30.82 0.28 12.85
CA PRO A 32 31.54 0.53 14.09
C PRO A 32 31.17 -0.55 15.11
N VAL A 33 32.17 -1.27 15.59
CA VAL A 33 31.99 -2.23 16.69
C VAL A 33 31.69 -1.42 17.96
N GLY A 34 30.44 -1.46 18.43
CA GLY A 34 30.03 -0.88 19.72
C GLY A 34 29.09 0.34 19.69
N GLY A 35 28.48 0.68 18.55
CA GLY A 35 27.43 1.73 18.50
C GLY A 35 26.07 1.26 19.03
N PRO A 36 25.14 2.19 19.38
CA PRO A 36 23.75 1.82 19.69
C PRO A 36 23.15 1.02 18.52
N PRO A 37 22.25 0.06 18.79
CA PRO A 37 21.66 -0.76 17.74
C PRO A 37 21.07 0.15 16.66
N THR A 38 21.43 -0.09 15.41
CA THR A 38 20.86 0.64 14.27
C THR A 38 19.33 0.54 14.36
N PRO A 39 18.57 1.64 14.18
CA PRO A 39 17.12 1.57 14.16
C PRO A 39 16.71 0.50 13.16
N ARG A 40 15.94 -0.49 13.62
CA ARG A 40 15.49 -1.60 12.78
C ARG A 40 14.48 -1.03 11.80
N CYS A 41 14.89 -0.90 10.54
CA CYS A 41 13.97 -0.55 9.47
C CYS A 41 13.07 -1.76 9.22
N GLU A 42 11.78 -1.63 9.54
CA GLU A 42 10.79 -2.62 9.13
C GLU A 42 10.45 -2.43 7.65
N VAL A 43 10.65 -3.48 6.88
CA VAL A 43 10.37 -3.49 5.44
C VAL A 43 9.15 -4.38 5.19
N TYR A 44 8.16 -3.80 4.53
CA TYR A 44 6.97 -4.52 4.08
C TYR A 44 7.00 -4.65 2.57
N VAL A 45 6.82 -5.86 2.07
CA VAL A 45 6.87 -6.23 0.66
C VAL A 45 5.57 -6.92 0.30
N GLY A 46 4.92 -6.42 -0.74
CA GLY A 46 3.63 -6.91 -1.20
C GLY A 46 3.39 -6.64 -2.68
N THR A 47 2.21 -7.07 -3.14
CA THR A 47 1.76 -6.90 -4.53
C THR A 47 0.50 -6.03 -4.62
N SER A 48 0.21 -5.50 -5.82
CA SER A 48 -1.05 -4.80 -6.12
C SER A 48 -2.18 -5.81 -6.36
N GLY A 49 -2.80 -6.24 -5.27
CA GLY A 49 -3.77 -7.33 -5.21
C GLY A 49 -3.11 -8.68 -4.98
N TRP A 50 -3.90 -9.75 -5.08
CA TRP A 50 -3.48 -11.13 -4.82
C TRP A 50 -3.93 -12.12 -5.90
N LEU A 51 -4.59 -11.65 -6.97
CA LEU A 51 -5.08 -12.49 -8.07
C LEU A 51 -4.02 -12.62 -9.16
N TYR A 52 -3.03 -13.47 -8.90
CA TYR A 52 -1.94 -13.79 -9.83
C TYR A 52 -1.94 -15.28 -10.15
N ASP A 53 -1.30 -15.64 -11.27
CA ASP A 53 -1.11 -17.03 -11.72
C ASP A 53 -0.35 -17.92 -10.73
N TRP A 54 0.56 -17.35 -9.95
CA TRP A 54 1.26 -18.04 -8.88
C TRP A 54 0.43 -18.23 -7.60
N ASN A 55 -0.73 -17.57 -7.47
CA ASN A 55 -1.67 -17.81 -6.37
C ASN A 55 -2.66 -18.89 -6.80
N GLU A 56 -2.39 -20.14 -6.43
CA GLU A 56 -3.09 -21.33 -6.92
C GLU A 56 -4.61 -21.28 -6.66
N GLU A 57 -5.05 -20.67 -5.57
CA GLU A 57 -6.47 -20.55 -5.22
C GLU A 57 -7.11 -19.22 -5.63
N LEU A 58 -6.33 -18.28 -6.17
CA LEU A 58 -6.78 -16.91 -6.44
C LEU A 58 -7.46 -16.28 -5.20
N SER A 59 -6.95 -16.61 -4.00
CA SER A 59 -7.58 -16.28 -2.73
C SER A 59 -6.66 -15.47 -1.83
N LEU A 60 -7.23 -14.63 -0.96
CA LEU A 60 -6.45 -13.89 0.03
C LEU A 60 -5.88 -14.84 1.11
N ASP A 61 -6.59 -15.92 1.43
CA ASP A 61 -6.14 -16.90 2.43
C ASP A 61 -4.87 -17.63 1.95
N TRP A 62 -4.83 -18.03 0.68
CA TRP A 62 -3.64 -18.63 0.08
C TRP A 62 -2.50 -17.62 0.01
N TYR A 63 -2.78 -16.37 -0.37
CA TYR A 63 -1.78 -15.29 -0.40
C TYR A 63 -1.10 -15.10 0.96
N VAL A 64 -1.89 -15.05 2.04
CA VAL A 64 -1.39 -14.90 3.41
C VAL A 64 -0.58 -16.12 3.86
N SER A 65 -1.00 -17.33 3.48
CA SER A 65 -0.42 -18.57 4.00
C SER A 65 0.80 -19.05 3.22
N HIS A 66 0.83 -18.80 1.91
CA HIS A 66 1.82 -19.36 0.98
C HIS A 66 2.63 -18.31 0.22
N GLY A 67 2.17 -17.05 0.16
CA GLY A 67 2.81 -16.02 -0.65
C GLY A 67 4.16 -15.53 -0.11
N GLY A 68 4.46 -15.74 1.18
CA GLY A 68 5.69 -15.26 1.82
C GLY A 68 5.83 -13.72 1.89
N LEU A 69 4.74 -13.00 1.61
CA LEU A 69 4.66 -11.55 1.61
C LEU A 69 3.98 -11.05 2.90
N ASN A 70 4.37 -9.87 3.36
CA ASN A 70 3.88 -9.27 4.61
C ASN A 70 3.08 -7.97 4.38
N ALA A 71 2.84 -7.60 3.12
CA ALA A 71 2.02 -6.47 2.74
C ALA A 71 1.14 -6.77 1.53
N VAL A 72 0.10 -5.96 1.33
CA VAL A 72 -0.70 -5.99 0.11
C VAL A 72 -1.29 -4.61 -0.19
N GLU A 73 -1.30 -4.24 -1.46
CA GLU A 73 -2.06 -3.08 -1.93
C GLU A 73 -3.43 -3.55 -2.43
N LEU A 74 -4.50 -3.09 -1.79
CA LEU A 74 -5.85 -3.30 -2.29
C LEU A 74 -6.11 -2.38 -3.48
N ASN A 75 -6.16 -2.97 -4.69
CA ASN A 75 -6.42 -2.25 -5.93
C ASN A 75 -7.85 -2.38 -6.45
N ALA A 76 -8.62 -3.40 -6.00
CA ALA A 76 -10.01 -3.60 -6.42
C ALA A 76 -10.90 -2.37 -6.11
N SER A 77 -10.61 -1.70 -5.00
CA SER A 77 -11.29 -0.46 -4.56
C SER A 77 -11.11 0.71 -5.51
N PHE A 78 -10.12 0.68 -6.41
CA PHE A 78 -9.93 1.70 -7.43
C PHE A 78 -11.09 1.74 -8.42
N TYR A 79 -11.66 0.57 -8.74
CA TYR A 79 -12.68 0.43 -9.79
C TYR A 79 -14.10 0.44 -9.23
N ARG A 80 -14.30 -0.11 -8.03
CA ARG A 80 -15.63 -0.26 -7.40
C ARG A 80 -15.53 -0.04 -5.90
N PHE A 81 -16.59 0.47 -5.29
CA PHE A 81 -16.71 0.45 -3.84
C PHE A 81 -16.92 -1.01 -3.38
N PRO A 82 -16.10 -1.51 -2.44
CA PRO A 82 -16.33 -2.83 -1.89
C PRO A 82 -17.60 -2.87 -1.05
N PHE A 83 -18.14 -4.06 -0.84
CA PHE A 83 -19.20 -4.23 0.14
C PHE A 83 -18.60 -4.29 1.55
N ARG A 84 -19.35 -3.85 2.56
CA ARG A 84 -18.87 -3.85 3.96
C ARG A 84 -18.45 -5.24 4.46
N ASN A 85 -19.15 -6.29 4.03
CA ASN A 85 -18.79 -7.67 4.34
C ASN A 85 -17.45 -8.11 3.71
N GLN A 86 -17.09 -7.58 2.53
CA GLN A 86 -15.78 -7.84 1.91
C GLN A 86 -14.66 -7.21 2.74
N VAL A 87 -14.84 -5.96 3.18
CA VAL A 87 -13.88 -5.27 4.05
C VAL A 87 -13.69 -6.01 5.37
N LEU A 88 -14.77 -6.47 6.00
CA LEU A 88 -14.71 -7.30 7.21
C LEU A 88 -13.98 -8.63 6.95
N GLY A 89 -14.24 -9.25 5.80
CA GLY A 89 -13.53 -10.46 5.36
C GLY A 89 -12.03 -10.23 5.22
N TRP A 90 -11.62 -9.13 4.59
CA TRP A 90 -10.21 -8.75 4.44
C TRP A 90 -9.54 -8.46 5.77
N ALA A 91 -10.19 -7.72 6.67
CA ALA A 91 -9.66 -7.42 8.00
C ALA A 91 -9.39 -8.68 8.83
N ARG A 92 -10.29 -9.68 8.73
CA ARG A 92 -10.13 -10.96 9.43
C ARG A 92 -9.02 -11.84 8.81
N LYS A 93 -9.04 -11.97 7.48
CA LYS A 93 -8.16 -12.89 6.75
C LYS A 93 -6.73 -12.35 6.65
N GLY A 94 -6.58 -11.08 6.30
CA GLY A 94 -5.28 -10.43 6.12
C GLY A 94 -4.75 -9.71 7.35
N ARG A 95 -5.09 -10.16 8.56
CA ARG A 95 -4.59 -9.59 9.83
C ARG A 95 -3.07 -9.61 9.98
N ALA A 96 -2.40 -10.51 9.26
CA ALA A 96 -0.94 -10.65 9.25
C ALA A 96 -0.26 -9.76 8.20
N LEU A 97 -1.03 -9.04 7.37
CA LEU A 97 -0.52 -8.17 6.32
C LEU A 97 -0.63 -6.70 6.76
N ARG A 98 0.31 -5.89 6.26
CA ARG A 98 0.10 -4.44 6.15
C ARG A 98 -0.62 -4.10 4.87
N TRP A 99 -1.54 -3.14 4.95
CA TRP A 99 -2.39 -2.79 3.84
C TRP A 99 -2.07 -1.40 3.33
N SER A 100 -2.04 -1.23 2.02
CA SER A 100 -2.30 0.05 1.38
C SER A 100 -3.60 -0.03 0.60
N VAL A 101 -4.42 1.01 0.65
CA VAL A 101 -5.73 1.02 -0.01
C VAL A 101 -5.72 2.02 -1.15
N LYS A 102 -5.87 1.54 -2.39
CA LYS A 102 -5.95 2.41 -3.56
C LYS A 102 -7.30 3.10 -3.59
N VAL A 103 -7.26 4.43 -3.54
CA VAL A 103 -8.47 5.25 -3.48
C VAL A 103 -9.25 5.15 -4.78
N HIS A 104 -10.58 5.11 -4.65
CA HIS A 104 -11.47 4.96 -5.80
C HIS A 104 -11.24 6.03 -6.88
N ARG A 105 -11.24 5.62 -8.15
CA ARG A 105 -10.96 6.49 -9.32
C ARG A 105 -11.87 7.71 -9.42
N SER A 106 -13.07 7.66 -8.84
CA SER A 106 -13.96 8.83 -8.85
C SER A 106 -13.39 10.01 -8.06
N ILE A 107 -12.55 9.74 -7.05
CA ILE A 107 -11.88 10.77 -6.25
C ILE A 107 -10.66 11.33 -6.99
N THR A 108 -9.79 10.47 -7.53
CA THR A 108 -8.51 10.89 -8.14
C THR A 108 -8.57 11.18 -9.64
N HIS A 109 -9.29 10.36 -10.43
CA HIS A 109 -9.31 10.49 -11.89
C HIS A 109 -10.47 11.33 -12.40
N LEU A 110 -11.67 11.15 -11.82
CA LEU A 110 -12.87 11.85 -12.30
C LEU A 110 -12.99 13.25 -11.68
N ARG A 111 -12.97 13.35 -10.35
CA ARG A 111 -13.10 14.63 -9.64
C ARG A 111 -11.76 15.30 -9.34
N LYS A 112 -10.63 14.63 -9.61
CA LYS A 112 -9.28 15.20 -9.51
C LYS A 112 -9.01 15.94 -8.18
N LEU A 113 -9.45 15.35 -7.06
CA LEU A 113 -9.34 15.93 -5.71
C LEU A 113 -10.09 17.26 -5.49
N GLY A 114 -10.98 17.67 -6.40
CA GLY A 114 -11.82 18.85 -6.21
C GLY A 114 -12.79 18.71 -5.03
N GLU A 115 -13.40 19.82 -4.61
CA GLU A 115 -14.26 19.90 -3.42
C GLU A 115 -15.39 18.85 -3.40
N ALA A 116 -16.01 18.58 -4.56
CA ALA A 116 -17.03 17.55 -4.73
C ALA A 116 -16.55 16.12 -4.38
N SER A 117 -15.24 15.90 -4.24
CA SER A 117 -14.66 14.62 -3.84
C SER A 117 -14.68 14.38 -2.34
N LEU A 118 -14.77 15.41 -1.50
CA LEU A 118 -14.66 15.32 -0.03
C LEU A 118 -15.71 14.38 0.58
N GLY A 119 -16.99 14.56 0.21
CA GLY A 119 -18.06 13.70 0.72
C GLY A 119 -17.97 12.25 0.24
N THR A 120 -17.39 12.02 -0.94
CA THR A 120 -17.14 10.64 -1.42
C THR A 120 -15.94 10.02 -0.75
N TRP A 121 -14.90 10.80 -0.46
CA TRP A 121 -13.76 10.36 0.33
C TRP A 121 -14.17 9.97 1.75
N GLY A 122 -14.99 10.78 2.43
CA GLY A 122 -15.50 10.45 3.76
C GLY A 122 -16.22 9.10 3.81
N ARG A 123 -17.17 8.88 2.88
CA ARG A 123 -17.88 7.59 2.76
C ARG A 123 -16.96 6.43 2.42
N PHE A 124 -15.96 6.65 1.56
CA PHE A 124 -14.98 5.63 1.20
C PHE A 124 -14.12 5.24 2.40
N ARG A 125 -13.58 6.21 3.15
CA ARG A 125 -12.76 5.95 4.34
C ARG A 125 -13.57 5.25 5.43
N GLU A 126 -14.80 5.70 5.66
CA GLU A 126 -15.71 5.09 6.67
C GLU A 126 -15.98 3.61 6.38
N LEU A 127 -16.14 3.26 5.10
CA LEU A 127 -16.32 1.87 4.67
C LEU A 127 -15.13 0.98 5.05
N PHE A 128 -13.92 1.54 5.12
CA PHE A 128 -12.69 0.87 5.51
C PHE A 128 -12.40 0.89 7.02
N SER A 129 -13.27 1.49 7.85
CA SER A 129 -13.08 1.52 9.31
C SER A 129 -12.78 0.15 9.95
N PRO A 130 -13.34 -1.00 9.50
CA PRO A 130 -12.99 -2.30 10.07
C PRO A 130 -11.57 -2.78 9.73
N LEU A 131 -10.97 -2.26 8.65
CA LEU A 131 -9.63 -2.61 8.18
C LEU A 131 -8.58 -1.56 8.61
N ASP A 132 -9.00 -0.36 9.02
CA ASP A 132 -8.17 0.84 9.14
C ASP A 132 -6.95 0.66 10.06
N SER A 133 -7.04 -0.17 11.12
CA SER A 133 -5.91 -0.48 12.01
C SER A 133 -4.76 -1.25 11.33
N LEU A 134 -5.03 -1.89 10.19
CA LEU A 134 -4.06 -2.62 9.38
C LEU A 134 -3.58 -1.79 8.17
N VAL A 135 -4.25 -0.67 7.88
CA VAL A 135 -3.94 0.21 6.75
C VAL A 135 -2.84 1.18 7.16
N ASP A 136 -1.72 1.12 6.45
CA ASP A 136 -0.62 2.05 6.65
C ASP A 136 -0.86 3.37 5.92
N PHE A 137 -1.47 3.32 4.73
CA PHE A 137 -1.87 4.52 3.99
C PHE A 137 -2.93 4.25 2.91
N TYR A 138 -3.57 5.34 2.48
CA TYR A 138 -4.45 5.38 1.32
C TYR A 138 -3.71 5.97 0.12
N LEU A 139 -3.64 5.22 -0.98
CA LEU A 139 -2.91 5.62 -2.18
C LEU A 139 -3.81 6.46 -3.11
N PHE A 140 -3.51 7.76 -3.20
CA PHE A 140 -4.13 8.68 -4.16
C PHE A 140 -3.28 8.77 -5.43
N GLN A 141 -3.42 7.80 -6.32
CA GLN A 141 -2.75 7.84 -7.63
C GLN A 141 -3.51 8.75 -8.60
N MET A 142 -2.83 9.78 -9.11
CA MET A 142 -3.38 10.74 -10.07
C MET A 142 -3.22 10.26 -11.53
N PRO A 143 -4.14 10.62 -12.45
CA PRO A 143 -3.97 10.33 -13.87
C PRO A 143 -2.81 11.14 -14.47
N PRO A 144 -2.21 10.69 -15.59
CA PRO A 144 -1.14 11.42 -16.27
C PRO A 144 -1.52 12.84 -16.73
N SER A 145 -2.82 13.09 -16.94
CA SER A 145 -3.36 14.41 -17.32
C SER A 145 -3.58 15.35 -16.12
N PHE A 146 -3.20 14.95 -14.91
CA PHE A 146 -3.27 15.82 -13.75
C PHE A 146 -2.01 16.69 -13.69
N SER A 147 -2.18 17.98 -13.99
CA SER A 147 -1.13 18.98 -13.94
C SER A 147 -1.31 19.89 -12.72
N CYS A 148 -0.20 20.45 -12.25
CA CYS A 148 -0.24 21.55 -11.30
C CYS A 148 -0.77 22.79 -12.04
N SER A 149 -1.91 23.31 -11.59
CA SER A 149 -2.39 24.64 -11.94
C SER A 149 -2.15 25.55 -10.74
N GLN A 150 -1.44 26.66 -10.96
CA GLN A 150 -1.23 27.70 -9.97
C GLN A 150 -2.45 28.59 -9.82
#